data_AF-A0A2J9DYZ3-F1
#
_entry.id   AF-A0A2J9DYZ3-F1
#
_cell.length_a   1.000
_cell.length_b   1.000
_cell.length_c   1.000
_cell.angle_alpha   90.00
_cell.angle_beta   90.00
_cell.angle_gamma   90.00
#
_symmetry.space_group_name_H-M   'P 1'
#
loop_
_entity.id
_entity.type
_entity.pdbx_description
1 polymer ?
#
loop_
_entity_poly.entity_id
_entity_poly.type
_entity_poly.pdbx_seq_one_letter_code
_entity_poly.pdbx_strand_id
1 'polypeptide(L)'
;MTATYHQSIDNALSKNEKALDEKTLSNKRGKTLPKYIYLSLSLLWLYSGLVPVFFAKQQSLQMLAELGISDTYQSLVFYLAALLDVVFGLLILTKYRQQPLLWLAQLVVVTTYSLIVAVGLPENLLHPFAPLIKNIPIIAILLFLYQYHRVSVNRQTH
;
A
#
# COMPACT_ATOMS: atom_id res chain seq x y z
N MET A 1 -19.95 -28.12 53.79
CA MET A 1 -18.75 -27.29 53.55
C MET A 1 -18.06 -27.55 52.22
N THR A 2 -18.25 -28.72 51.58
CA THR A 2 -17.61 -29.08 50.29
C THR A 2 -18.19 -28.39 49.06
N ALA A 3 -19.51 -28.16 49.00
CA ALA A 3 -20.18 -27.53 47.85
C ALA A 3 -19.75 -26.06 47.63
N THR A 4 -19.60 -25.30 48.72
CA THR A 4 -19.19 -23.89 48.68
C THR A 4 -17.74 -23.72 48.21
N TYR A 5 -16.87 -24.69 48.52
CA TYR A 5 -15.47 -24.68 48.13
C TYR A 5 -15.31 -24.93 46.63
N HIS A 6 -16.01 -25.93 46.07
CA HIS A 6 -16.00 -26.20 44.63
C HIS A 6 -16.49 -24.98 43.81
N GLN A 7 -17.59 -24.37 44.24
CA GLN A 7 -18.13 -23.21 43.55
C GLN A 7 -17.21 -21.98 43.59
N SER A 8 -16.39 -21.86 44.64
CA SER A 8 -15.38 -20.79 44.72
C SER A 8 -14.23 -20.99 43.72
N ILE A 9 -13.81 -22.24 43.48
CA ILE A 9 -12.76 -22.59 42.52
C ILE A 9 -13.25 -22.38 41.09
N ASP A 10 -14.46 -22.84 40.76
CA ASP A 10 -15.02 -22.70 39.41
C ASP A 10 -15.21 -21.22 39.03
N ASN A 11 -15.62 -20.40 40.00
CA ASN A 11 -15.73 -18.96 39.81
C ASN A 11 -14.35 -18.30 39.59
N ALA A 12 -13.32 -18.73 40.32
CA ALA A 12 -11.97 -18.21 40.15
C ALA A 12 -11.35 -18.62 38.80
N LEU A 13 -11.57 -19.86 38.36
CA LEU A 13 -11.11 -20.37 37.07
C LEU A 13 -11.79 -19.64 35.91
N SER A 14 -13.13 -19.51 35.92
CA SER A 14 -13.85 -18.80 34.85
C SER A 14 -13.49 -17.32 34.77
N LYS A 15 -13.20 -16.68 35.92
CA LYS A 15 -12.73 -15.29 35.98
C LYS A 15 -11.32 -15.16 35.39
N ASN A 16 -10.44 -16.11 35.66
CA ASN A 16 -9.09 -16.13 35.09
C ASN A 16 -9.11 -16.42 33.58
N GLU A 17 -9.94 -17.34 33.10
CA GLU A 17 -10.10 -17.60 31.65
C GLU A 17 -10.61 -16.36 30.93
N LYS A 18 -11.67 -15.71 31.44
CA LYS A 18 -12.18 -14.46 30.88
C LYS A 18 -11.12 -13.36 30.86
N ALA A 19 -10.35 -13.22 31.93
CA ALA A 19 -9.26 -12.24 31.99
C ALA A 19 -8.13 -12.57 31.01
N LEU A 20 -7.80 -13.85 30.82
CA LEU A 20 -6.80 -14.30 29.86
C LEU A 20 -7.26 -14.06 28.42
N ASP A 21 -8.52 -14.34 28.12
CA ASP A 21 -9.14 -14.11 26.81
C ASP A 21 -9.24 -12.62 26.51
N GLU A 22 -9.66 -11.82 27.48
CA GLU A 22 -9.77 -10.36 27.33
C GLU A 22 -8.40 -9.72 27.11
N LYS A 23 -7.36 -10.19 27.82
CA LYS A 23 -5.98 -9.73 27.64
C LYS A 23 -5.38 -10.19 26.32
N THR A 24 -5.68 -11.40 25.86
CA THR A 24 -5.25 -11.94 24.57
C THR A 24 -5.93 -11.23 23.41
N LEU A 25 -7.22 -10.91 23.55
CA LEU A 25 -8.01 -10.17 22.57
C LEU A 25 -7.62 -8.68 22.56
N SER A 26 -7.28 -8.10 23.71
CA SER A 26 -6.75 -6.74 23.83
C SER A 26 -5.36 -6.61 23.18
N ASN A 27 -4.47 -7.58 23.39
CA ASN A 27 -3.14 -7.61 22.77
C ASN A 27 -3.18 -7.74 21.23
N LYS A 28 -4.27 -8.31 20.68
CA LYS A 28 -4.53 -8.34 19.23
C LYS A 28 -5.12 -7.02 18.69
N ARG A 29 -5.69 -6.14 19.53
CA ARG A 29 -6.44 -4.94 19.11
C ARG A 29 -5.59 -3.68 18.86
N GLY A 30 -4.29 -3.69 19.13
CA GLY A 30 -3.47 -2.45 19.12
C GLY A 30 -2.20 -2.46 18.27
N LYS A 31 -1.99 -3.44 17.37
CA LYS A 31 -0.77 -3.46 16.56
C LYS A 31 -0.86 -2.43 15.42
N THR A 32 -0.27 -1.26 15.66
CA THR A 32 0.01 -0.27 14.62
C THR A 32 0.90 -0.90 13.56
N LEU A 33 0.56 -0.74 12.27
CA LEU A 33 1.42 -1.23 11.18
C LEU A 33 2.84 -0.68 11.32
N PRO A 34 3.87 -1.52 11.07
CA PRO A 34 5.24 -1.07 11.14
C PRO A 34 5.52 0.10 10.18
N LYS A 35 6.25 1.11 10.66
CA LYS A 35 6.55 2.34 9.90
C LYS A 35 7.32 2.07 8.60
N TYR A 36 8.12 1.01 8.54
CA TYR A 36 8.93 0.68 7.38
C TYR A 36 8.09 0.38 6.12
N ILE A 37 6.84 -0.09 6.26
CA ILE A 37 5.95 -0.33 5.11
C ILE A 37 5.61 0.99 4.41
N TYR A 38 5.30 2.03 5.19
CA TYR A 38 5.00 3.34 4.65
C TYR A 38 6.25 4.01 4.08
N LEU A 39 7.39 3.90 4.77
CA LEU A 39 8.64 4.47 4.31
C LEU A 39 9.13 3.82 3.02
N SER A 40 9.05 2.50 2.89
CA SER A 40 9.48 1.80 1.66
C SER A 40 8.62 2.20 0.46
N LEU A 41 7.29 2.27 0.60
CA LEU A 41 6.40 2.72 -0.46
C LEU A 41 6.59 4.19 -0.81
N SER A 42 6.78 5.06 0.20
CA SER A 42 7.08 6.47 -0.03
C SER A 42 8.38 6.65 -0.82
N LEU A 43 9.44 5.94 -0.42
CA LEU A 43 10.71 5.95 -1.13
C LEU A 43 10.57 5.44 -2.57
N LEU A 44 9.79 4.37 -2.78
CA LEU A 44 9.52 3.83 -4.11
C LEU A 44 8.86 4.89 -5.02
N TRP A 45 7.81 5.56 -4.53
CA TRP A 45 7.12 6.60 -5.29
C TRP A 45 8.00 7.84 -5.54
N LEU A 46 8.73 8.30 -4.53
CA LEU A 46 9.65 9.44 -4.70
C LEU A 46 10.76 9.11 -5.69
N TYR A 47 11.32 7.89 -5.62
CA TYR A 47 12.34 7.44 -6.58
C TYR A 47 11.77 7.38 -8.00
N SER A 48 10.57 6.82 -8.17
CA SER A 48 9.86 6.73 -9.45
C SER A 48 9.56 8.09 -10.08
N GLY A 49 9.21 9.09 -9.27
CA GLY A 49 8.94 10.45 -9.80
C GLY A 49 10.20 11.27 -10.05
N LEU A 50 11.20 11.21 -9.16
CA LEU A 50 12.38 12.09 -9.22
C LEU A 50 13.44 11.58 -10.20
N VAL A 51 13.74 10.27 -10.20
CA VAL A 51 14.85 9.73 -11.00
C VAL A 51 14.63 9.92 -12.50
N PRO A 52 13.44 9.68 -13.07
CA PRO A 52 13.17 9.98 -14.46
C PRO A 52 13.38 11.45 -14.80
N VAL A 53 12.94 12.37 -13.94
CA VAL A 53 13.07 13.81 -14.19
C VAL A 53 14.52 14.27 -14.20
N PHE A 54 15.35 13.78 -13.28
CA PHE A 54 16.74 14.25 -13.15
C PHE A 54 17.76 13.46 -13.99
N PHE A 55 17.54 12.17 -14.21
CA PHE A 55 18.58 11.28 -14.74
C PHE A 55 18.17 10.48 -15.98
N ALA A 56 16.88 10.28 -16.23
CA ALA A 56 16.40 9.38 -17.30
C ALA A 56 15.34 10.00 -18.22
N LYS A 57 15.29 11.34 -18.32
CA LYS A 57 14.23 12.05 -19.07
C LYS A 57 14.10 11.56 -20.51
N GLN A 58 15.21 11.45 -21.23
CA GLN A 58 15.20 11.03 -22.64
C GLN A 58 14.70 9.60 -22.80
N GLN A 59 15.13 8.69 -21.92
CA GLN A 59 14.71 7.28 -21.93
C GLN A 59 13.20 7.17 -21.63
N SER A 60 12.71 7.93 -20.66
CA SER A 60 11.27 7.94 -20.32
C SER A 60 10.41 8.49 -21.47
N LEU A 61 10.85 9.55 -22.16
CA LEU A 61 10.14 10.07 -23.32
C LEU A 61 10.14 9.08 -24.50
N GLN A 62 11.25 8.38 -24.73
CA GLN A 62 11.32 7.31 -25.74
C GLN A 62 10.33 6.19 -25.45
N MET A 63 10.23 5.74 -24.19
CA MET A 63 9.22 4.74 -23.80
C MET A 63 7.79 5.24 -24.04
N LEU A 64 7.49 6.52 -23.77
CA LEU A 64 6.17 7.09 -24.09
C LEU A 64 5.90 7.13 -25.59
N ALA A 65 6.94 7.38 -26.41
CA ALA A 65 6.83 7.34 -27.87
C ALA A 65 6.53 5.91 -28.37
N GLU A 66 7.20 4.90 -27.81
CA GLU A 66 6.96 3.48 -28.12
C GLU A 66 5.53 3.04 -27.74
N LEU A 67 4.98 3.61 -26.67
CA LEU A 67 3.58 3.44 -26.27
C LEU A 67 2.57 4.19 -27.17
N GLY A 68 3.04 4.86 -28.22
CA GLY A 68 2.21 5.56 -29.21
C GLY A 68 1.73 6.95 -28.78
N ILE A 69 2.32 7.54 -27.74
CA ILE A 69 1.98 8.90 -27.33
C ILE A 69 2.63 9.89 -28.29
N SER A 70 1.81 10.77 -28.87
CA SER A 70 2.27 11.85 -29.77
C SER A 70 3.26 12.77 -29.06
N ASP A 71 4.29 13.20 -29.78
CA ASP A 71 5.36 14.10 -29.32
C ASP A 71 4.83 15.34 -28.57
N THR A 72 3.73 15.93 -29.05
CA THR A 72 3.07 17.08 -28.42
C THR A 72 2.63 16.81 -26.98
N TYR A 73 2.23 15.59 -26.66
CA TYR A 73 1.71 15.21 -25.34
C TYR A 73 2.73 14.46 -24.47
N GLN A 74 3.83 13.96 -25.03
CA GLN A 74 4.81 13.16 -24.28
C GLN A 74 5.36 13.90 -23.06
N SER A 75 5.80 15.16 -23.24
CA SER A 75 6.33 15.96 -22.13
C SER A 75 5.27 16.22 -21.05
N LEU A 76 4.02 16.50 -21.45
CA LEU A 76 2.92 16.73 -20.52
C LEU A 76 2.62 15.47 -19.71
N VAL A 77 2.42 14.33 -20.37
CA VAL A 77 2.15 13.04 -19.71
C VAL A 77 3.30 12.66 -18.78
N PHE A 78 4.55 12.83 -19.24
CA PHE A 78 5.75 12.56 -18.44
C PHE A 78 5.77 13.36 -17.14
N TYR A 79 5.61 14.68 -17.21
CA TYR A 79 5.66 15.53 -16.02
C TYR A 79 4.45 15.32 -15.10
N LEU A 80 3.27 15.03 -15.65
CA LEU A 80 2.09 14.68 -14.85
C LEU A 80 2.27 13.36 -14.10
N ALA A 81 2.82 12.33 -14.77
CA ALA A 81 3.12 11.05 -14.14
C ALA A 81 4.19 11.21 -13.03
N ALA A 82 5.29 11.90 -13.33
CA ALA A 82 6.34 12.17 -12.34
C ALA A 82 5.83 12.98 -11.14
N LEU A 83 4.99 13.99 -11.38
CA LEU A 83 4.38 14.79 -10.31
C LEU A 83 3.44 13.94 -9.45
N LEU A 84 2.60 13.09 -10.08
CA LEU A 84 1.69 12.20 -9.39
C LEU A 84 2.44 11.26 -8.44
N ASP A 85 3.54 10.67 -8.91
CA ASP A 85 4.42 9.80 -8.13
C ASP A 85 4.99 10.54 -6.91
N VAL A 86 5.53 11.74 -7.11
CA VAL A 86 6.05 12.56 -6.00
C VAL A 86 4.95 12.89 -4.99
N VAL A 87 3.75 13.26 -5.46
CA VAL A 87 2.60 13.57 -4.60
C VAL A 87 2.20 12.35 -3.77
N PHE A 88 2.10 11.16 -4.34
CA PHE A 88 1.82 9.95 -3.56
C PHE A 88 2.91 9.67 -2.52
N GLY A 89 4.18 9.78 -2.94
CA GLY A 89 5.32 9.60 -2.04
C GLY A 89 5.26 10.52 -0.82
N LEU A 90 4.93 11.80 -1.03
CA LEU A 90 4.77 12.78 0.05
C LEU A 90 3.53 12.52 0.90
N LEU A 91 2.37 12.24 0.29
CA LEU A 91 1.12 12.02 1.03
C LEU A 91 1.22 10.83 2.00
N ILE A 92 1.97 9.78 1.65
CA ILE A 92 2.25 8.63 2.54
C ILE A 92 2.99 9.05 3.83
N LEU A 93 3.83 10.10 3.77
CA LEU A 93 4.58 10.59 4.94
C LEU A 93 3.73 11.45 5.87
N THR A 94 2.53 11.83 5.44
CA THR A 94 1.60 12.66 6.22
C THR A 94 0.53 11.82 6.92
N LYS A 95 -0.41 12.48 7.62
CA LYS A 95 -1.62 11.84 8.17
C LYS A 95 -2.52 11.20 7.10
N TYR A 96 -2.42 11.61 5.83
CA TYR A 96 -3.24 11.06 4.75
C TYR A 96 -3.00 9.58 4.49
N ARG A 97 -1.91 8.99 4.99
CA ARG A 97 -1.69 7.53 4.98
C ARG A 97 -2.78 6.72 5.69
N GLN A 98 -3.56 7.35 6.57
CA GLN A 98 -4.70 6.70 7.24
C GLN A 98 -5.96 6.68 6.37
N GLN A 99 -5.96 7.39 5.23
CA GLN A 99 -7.11 7.47 4.34
C GLN A 99 -7.11 6.27 3.39
N PRO A 100 -8.16 5.43 3.35
CA PRO A 100 -8.21 4.29 2.44
C PRO A 100 -8.16 4.72 0.97
N LEU A 101 -8.76 5.86 0.63
CA LEU A 101 -8.78 6.37 -0.75
C LEU A 101 -7.38 6.62 -1.32
N LEU A 102 -6.39 6.99 -0.50
CA LEU A 102 -5.01 7.18 -0.95
C LEU A 102 -4.41 5.87 -1.48
N TRP A 103 -4.67 4.75 -0.80
CA TRP A 103 -4.20 3.42 -1.20
C TRP A 103 -4.94 2.89 -2.43
N LEU A 104 -6.24 3.16 -2.52
CA LEU A 104 -7.04 2.82 -3.70
C LEU A 104 -6.57 3.59 -4.94
N ALA A 105 -6.28 4.88 -4.82
CA ALA A 105 -5.77 5.69 -5.93
C ALA A 105 -4.42 5.14 -6.45
N GLN A 106 -3.49 4.84 -5.54
CA GLN A 106 -2.23 4.20 -5.89
C GLN A 106 -2.42 2.84 -6.56
N LEU A 107 -3.35 2.03 -6.06
CA LEU A 107 -3.68 0.73 -6.64
C LEU A 107 -4.15 0.88 -8.09
N VAL A 108 -5.11 1.78 -8.34
CA VAL A 108 -5.62 2.06 -9.68
C VAL A 108 -4.48 2.48 -10.60
N VAL A 109 -3.65 3.43 -10.17
CA VAL A 109 -2.50 3.91 -10.96
C VAL A 109 -1.55 2.77 -11.31
N VAL A 110 -1.13 1.98 -10.31
CA VAL A 110 -0.19 0.87 -10.54
C VAL A 110 -0.76 -0.18 -11.48
N THR A 111 -2.02 -0.56 -11.31
CA THR A 111 -2.69 -1.51 -12.19
C THR A 111 -2.83 -0.96 -13.60
N THR A 112 -3.28 0.29 -13.76
CA THR A 112 -3.49 0.92 -15.07
C THR A 112 -2.20 1.01 -15.86
N TYR A 113 -1.11 1.56 -15.31
CA TYR A 113 0.14 1.64 -16.07
C TYR A 113 0.73 0.26 -16.35
N SER A 114 0.61 -0.69 -15.42
CA SER A 114 1.12 -2.04 -15.63
C SER A 114 0.42 -2.73 -16.81
N LEU A 115 -0.89 -2.54 -16.96
CA LEU A 115 -1.65 -3.05 -18.10
C LEU A 115 -1.26 -2.35 -19.41
N ILE A 116 -1.09 -1.02 -19.38
CA ILE A 116 -0.64 -0.25 -20.56
C ILE A 116 0.73 -0.76 -21.03
N VAL A 117 1.69 -0.91 -20.12
CA VAL A 117 3.03 -1.41 -20.44
C VAL A 117 3.00 -2.88 -20.87
N ALA A 118 2.20 -3.73 -20.23
CA ALA A 118 2.10 -5.14 -20.61
C ALA A 118 1.58 -5.33 -22.04
N VAL A 119 0.66 -4.47 -22.49
CA VAL A 119 0.09 -4.51 -23.85
C VAL A 119 0.97 -3.78 -24.86
N GLY A 120 1.47 -2.59 -24.50
CA GLY A 120 2.23 -1.73 -25.41
C GLY A 120 3.71 -2.11 -25.56
N LEU A 121 4.30 -2.73 -24.54
CA LEU A 121 5.71 -3.14 -24.49
C LEU A 121 5.82 -4.57 -23.91
N PRO A 122 5.30 -5.59 -24.63
CA PRO A 122 5.22 -6.97 -24.12
C PRO A 122 6.59 -7.56 -23.77
N GLU A 123 7.68 -7.06 -24.34
CA GLU A 123 9.05 -7.41 -23.97
C GLU A 123 9.36 -7.16 -22.48
N ASN A 124 8.66 -6.22 -21.82
CA ASN A 124 8.78 -5.99 -20.39
C ASN A 124 8.23 -7.13 -19.53
N LEU A 125 7.41 -8.04 -20.09
CA LEU A 125 6.95 -9.26 -19.41
C LEU A 125 8.07 -10.29 -19.28
N LEU A 126 8.98 -10.35 -20.26
CA LEU A 126 10.10 -11.29 -20.30
C LEU A 126 11.43 -10.67 -19.85
N HIS A 127 11.41 -9.40 -19.44
CA HIS A 127 12.61 -8.69 -19.05
C HIS A 127 13.27 -9.36 -17.81
N PRO A 128 14.59 -9.54 -17.78
CA PRO A 128 15.29 -10.34 -16.76
C PRO A 128 15.13 -9.79 -15.34
N PHE A 129 14.93 -8.47 -15.21
CA PHE A 129 14.68 -7.82 -13.93
C PHE A 129 13.20 -7.79 -13.52
N ALA A 130 12.33 -8.39 -14.33
CA ALA A 130 10.90 -8.60 -14.12
C ALA A 130 10.16 -7.36 -13.57
N PRO A 131 10.25 -6.20 -14.26
CA PRO A 131 9.72 -4.93 -13.76
C PRO A 131 8.21 -5.00 -13.51
N LEU A 132 7.45 -5.64 -14.40
CA LEU A 132 6.01 -5.82 -14.24
C LEU A 132 5.65 -6.83 -13.15
N ILE A 133 6.43 -7.90 -12.99
CA ILE A 133 6.18 -8.91 -11.95
C ILE A 133 6.39 -8.31 -10.55
N LYS A 134 7.33 -7.37 -10.40
CA LYS A 134 7.52 -6.62 -9.14
C LYS A 134 6.30 -5.77 -8.74
N ASN A 135 5.41 -5.43 -9.68
CA ASN A 135 4.19 -4.71 -9.36
C ASN A 135 3.11 -5.59 -8.70
N ILE A 136 3.17 -6.92 -8.87
CA ILE A 136 2.22 -7.84 -8.22
C ILE A 136 2.28 -7.75 -6.68
N PRO A 137 3.46 -7.90 -6.03
CA PRO A 137 3.54 -7.73 -4.58
C PRO A 137 3.22 -6.29 -4.14
N ILE A 138 3.51 -5.27 -4.95
CA ILE A 138 3.13 -3.88 -4.65
C ILE A 138 1.61 -3.74 -4.62
N ILE A 139 0.91 -4.24 -5.63
CA ILE A 139 -0.56 -4.28 -5.72
C ILE A 139 -1.15 -5.00 -4.50
N ALA A 140 -0.58 -6.14 -4.10
CA ALA A 140 -1.03 -6.87 -2.92
C ALA A 140 -0.89 -6.05 -1.62
N ILE A 141 0.25 -5.34 -1.45
CA ILE A 141 0.46 -4.45 -0.29
C ILE A 141 -0.52 -3.27 -0.31
N LEU A 142 -0.75 -2.66 -1.47
CA LEU A 142 -1.70 -1.55 -1.62
C LEU A 142 -3.15 -1.99 -1.30
N LEU A 143 -3.55 -3.16 -1.78
CA LEU A 143 -4.85 -3.78 -1.45
C LEU A 143 -4.97 -4.06 0.04
N PHE A 144 -3.91 -4.57 0.67
CA PHE A 144 -3.88 -4.81 2.11
C PHE A 144 -4.01 -3.50 2.89
N LEU A 145 -3.26 -2.45 2.53
CA LEU A 145 -3.32 -1.14 3.18
C LEU A 145 -4.68 -0.47 3.01
N TYR A 146 -5.28 -0.56 1.83
CA TYR A 146 -6.66 -0.11 1.59
C TYR A 146 -7.64 -0.78 2.56
N GLN A 147 -7.60 -2.11 2.66
CA GLN A 147 -8.49 -2.86 3.55
C GLN A 147 -8.23 -2.54 5.03
N TYR A 148 -6.96 -2.47 5.43
CA TYR A 148 -6.56 -2.14 6.80
C TYR A 148 -7.13 -0.79 7.23
N HIS A 149 -6.91 0.26 6.44
CA HIS A 149 -7.35 1.61 6.78
C HIS A 149 -8.86 1.80 6.62
N ARG A 150 -9.52 1.08 5.71
CA ARG A 150 -10.99 1.10 5.56
C ARG A 150 -11.69 0.60 6.82
N VAL A 151 -11.21 -0.50 7.40
CA VAL A 151 -11.77 -1.04 8.65
C VAL A 151 -11.50 -0.10 9.83
N SER A 152 -10.33 0.54 9.87
CA SER A 152 -9.99 1.51 10.91
C SER A 152 -10.89 2.75 10.90
N VAL A 153 -11.20 3.31 9.74
CA VAL A 153 -12.09 4.47 9.60
C VAL A 153 -13.51 4.15 10.10
N ASN A 154 -14.07 3.00 9.71
CA ASN A 154 -15.42 2.58 10.12
C ASN A 154 -15.58 2.36 11.63
N ARG A 155 -14.49 2.08 12.35
CA ARG A 155 -14.50 1.91 13.82
C ARG A 155 -14.47 3.23 14.60
N GLN A 156 -14.13 4.35 13.95
CA GLN A 156 -14.10 5.66 14.60
C GLN A 156 -15.44 6.41 14.46
N THR A 157 -16.32 5.94 13.58
CA THR A 157 -17.63 6.55 13.27
C THR A 157 -18.79 5.91 14.04
N HIS A 158 -18.52 4.96 14.95
CA HIS A 158 -19.48 4.29 15.83
C HIS A 158 -18.97 4.32 17.26
#